data_AF-A0A2V9HTI9-F1
#
_entry.id   AF-A0A2V9HTI9-F1
#
_cell.length_a   1.000
_cell.length_b   1.000
_cell.length_c   1.000
_cell.angle_alpha   90.00
_cell.angle_beta   90.00
_cell.angle_gamma   90.00
#
_symmetry.space_group_name_H-M   'P 1'
#
loop_
_entity.id
_entity.type
_entity.pdbx_description
1 polymer ?
#
loop_
_entity_poly.entity_id
_entity_poly.type
_entity_poly.pdbx_seq_one_letter_code
_entity_poly.pdbx_strand_id
1 'polypeptide(L)'
;MGDYAVRETIDRALYSLARAKDVGLAEPTLRSEGGSDHVPFDAAGMPGFWCMQEGVDYDKTHHSQADTLDRVRWDDLTEGAQVLAVFAYNVAQLQEMLPRKTAKRGGD
;
A
#
# COMPACT_ATOMS: atom_id res chain seq x y z
N MET A 1 -0.52 -13.96 8.62
CA MET A 1 0.79 -14.32 8.03
C MET A 1 0.94 -13.49 6.76
N GLY A 2 2.07 -12.82 6.57
CA GLY A 2 2.33 -12.03 5.35
C GLY A 2 2.32 -12.90 4.09
N ASP A 3 1.96 -12.31 2.94
CA ASP A 3 1.92 -13.01 1.66
C ASP A 3 3.31 -13.06 1.00
N TYR A 4 4.08 -14.10 1.30
CA TYR A 4 5.38 -14.26 0.66
C TYR A 4 5.27 -14.61 -0.83
N ALA A 5 4.13 -15.14 -1.30
CA ALA A 5 3.97 -15.57 -2.68
C ALA A 5 3.94 -14.39 -3.66
N VAL A 6 3.51 -13.21 -3.20
CA VAL A 6 3.48 -12.00 -4.05
C VAL A 6 4.73 -11.13 -3.91
N ARG A 7 5.58 -11.36 -2.90
CA ARG A 7 6.69 -10.45 -2.53
C ARG A 7 7.61 -10.11 -3.71
N GLU A 8 8.14 -11.12 -4.39
CA GLU A 8 9.05 -10.91 -5.52
C GLU A 8 8.39 -10.11 -6.65
N THR A 9 7.11 -10.41 -6.94
CA THR A 9 6.37 -9.70 -7.99
C THR A 9 6.13 -8.25 -7.63
N ILE A 10 5.86 -7.96 -6.35
CA ILE A 10 5.68 -6.60 -5.84
C ILE A 10 7.00 -5.84 -5.80
N ASP A 11 8.10 -6.46 -5.39
CA ASP A 11 9.43 -5.84 -5.44
C ASP A 11 9.79 -5.45 -6.89
N ARG A 12 9.47 -6.30 -7.87
CA ARG A 12 9.63 -5.98 -9.29
C ARG A 12 8.71 -4.84 -9.73
N ALA A 13 7.45 -4.84 -9.29
CA ALA A 13 6.49 -3.77 -9.62
C ALA A 13 6.91 -2.41 -9.04
N LEU A 14 7.66 -2.40 -7.93
CA LEU A 14 8.17 -1.19 -7.28
C LEU A 14 9.60 -0.83 -7.69
N TYR A 15 10.29 -1.68 -8.44
CA TYR A 15 11.71 -1.50 -8.79
C TYR A 15 12.00 -0.13 -9.43
N SER A 16 11.12 0.35 -10.30
CA SER A 16 11.26 1.67 -10.94
C SER A 16 11.22 2.82 -9.93
N LEU A 17 10.34 2.74 -8.92
CA LEU A 17 10.24 3.72 -7.85
C LEU A 17 11.43 3.65 -6.90
N ALA A 18 11.89 2.45 -6.53
CA ALA A 18 13.06 2.26 -5.66
C ALA A 18 14.37 2.82 -6.27
N ARG A 19 14.40 3.05 -7.59
CA ARG A 19 15.54 3.65 -8.30
C ARG A 19 15.42 5.17 -8.47
N ALA A 20 14.22 5.73 -8.27
CA ALA A 20 13.99 7.16 -8.33
C ALA A 20 14.52 7.81 -7.05
N LYS A 21 15.59 8.61 -7.16
CA LYS A 21 16.23 9.24 -5.99
C LYS A 21 15.34 10.25 -5.27
N ASP A 22 14.32 10.74 -5.95
CA ASP A 22 13.44 11.80 -5.48
C ASP A 22 12.17 11.26 -4.81
N VAL A 23 11.96 9.94 -4.81
CA VAL A 23 10.85 9.28 -4.14
C VAL A 23 11.39 8.55 -2.92
N GLY A 24 10.97 8.97 -1.72
CA GLY A 24 11.35 8.40 -0.43
C GLY A 24 10.71 7.04 -0.13
N LEU A 25 10.56 6.17 -1.14
CA LEU A 25 9.92 4.88 -0.98
C LEU A 25 10.76 3.96 -0.07
N ALA A 26 10.24 3.67 1.12
CA ALA A 26 10.77 2.63 1.99
C ALA A 26 10.44 1.23 1.44
N GLU A 27 11.13 0.21 1.97
CA GLU A 27 10.91 -1.17 1.54
C GLU A 27 9.46 -1.64 1.78
N PRO A 28 8.88 -2.43 0.87
CA PRO A 28 7.57 -3.04 1.08
C PRO A 28 7.57 -3.86 2.37
N THR A 29 6.48 -3.78 3.14
CA THR A 29 6.34 -4.53 4.39
C THR A 29 5.31 -5.65 4.25
N LEU A 30 5.54 -6.75 4.97
CA LEU A 30 4.59 -7.85 5.11
C LEU A 30 3.73 -7.73 6.38
N ARG A 31 3.84 -6.58 7.07
CA ARG A 31 3.02 -6.26 8.24
C ARG A 31 1.54 -6.26 7.84
N SER A 32 0.74 -6.94 8.66
CA SER A 32 -0.71 -6.87 8.55
C SER A 32 -1.20 -5.60 9.21
N GLU A 33 -2.09 -4.88 8.54
CA GLU A 33 -2.70 -3.65 9.06
C GLU A 33 -4.21 -3.66 8.90
N GLY A 34 -4.88 -2.90 9.77
CA GLY A 34 -6.33 -2.81 9.85
C GLY A 34 -6.85 -1.44 9.41
N GLY A 35 -8.14 -1.19 9.65
CA GLY A 35 -8.71 0.16 9.60
C GLY A 35 -8.81 0.79 8.20
N SER A 36 -8.67 0.00 7.14
CA SER A 36 -8.72 0.46 5.75
C SER A 36 -9.41 -0.56 4.85
N ASP A 37 -9.88 -0.12 3.68
CA ASP A 37 -10.72 -0.90 2.76
C ASP A 37 -10.00 -2.05 2.06
N HIS A 38 -8.67 -2.17 2.19
CA HIS A 38 -7.92 -3.33 1.67
C HIS A 38 -8.14 -4.60 2.50
N VAL A 39 -8.56 -4.47 3.76
CA VAL A 39 -8.66 -5.59 4.72
C VAL A 39 -9.63 -6.69 4.28
N PRO A 40 -10.85 -6.40 3.79
CA PRO A 40 -11.77 -7.44 3.33
C PRO A 40 -11.24 -8.22 2.12
N PHE A 41 -10.46 -7.58 1.25
CA PHE A 41 -9.82 -8.25 0.11
C PHE A 41 -8.80 -9.27 0.59
N ASP A 42 -7.90 -8.86 1.50
CA ASP A 42 -6.90 -9.76 2.07
C ASP A 42 -7.55 -10.94 2.80
N ALA A 43 -8.62 -10.68 3.56
CA ALA A 43 -9.38 -11.71 4.27
C ALA A 43 -10.03 -12.75 3.33
N ALA A 44 -10.47 -12.32 2.14
CA ALA A 44 -11.01 -13.19 1.10
C ALA A 44 -9.91 -13.94 0.29
N GLY A 45 -8.64 -13.76 0.64
CA GLY A 45 -7.49 -14.33 -0.05
C GLY A 45 -7.09 -13.59 -1.34
N MET A 46 -7.66 -12.41 -1.59
CA MET A 46 -7.25 -11.55 -2.69
C MET A 46 -6.15 -10.58 -2.22
N PRO A 47 -5.04 -10.41 -2.96
CA PRO A 47 -4.00 -9.46 -2.57
C PRO A 47 -4.56 -8.05 -2.40
N GLY A 48 -4.56 -7.57 -1.15
CA GLY A 48 -4.92 -6.21 -0.77
C GLY A 48 -3.68 -5.41 -0.42
N PHE A 49 -3.59 -4.17 -0.91
CA PHE A 49 -2.48 -3.26 -0.66
C PHE A 49 -3.00 -1.93 -0.15
N TRP A 50 -2.16 -1.22 0.59
CA TRP A 50 -2.40 0.14 1.03
C TRP A 50 -1.10 0.94 1.00
N CYS A 51 -1.20 2.25 0.80
CA CYS A 51 -0.03 3.14 0.80
C CYS A 51 0.29 3.53 2.24
N MET A 52 1.40 3.04 2.77
CA MET A 52 1.89 3.42 4.09
C MET A 52 2.62 4.75 3.98
N GLN A 53 2.12 5.76 4.70
CA GLN A 53 2.72 7.09 4.79
C GLN A 53 3.30 7.28 6.20
N GLU A 54 4.24 8.22 6.35
CA GLU A 54 4.70 8.64 7.67
C GLU A 54 3.56 9.36 8.42
N GLY A 55 3.34 8.99 9.68
CA GLY A 55 2.17 9.43 10.47
C GLY A 55 2.28 10.81 11.10
N VAL A 56 3.07 11.73 10.52
CA VAL A 56 3.61 12.95 11.16
C VAL A 56 2.65 13.68 12.10
N ASP A 57 1.45 14.03 11.62
CA ASP A 57 0.40 14.68 12.42
C ASP A 57 -0.93 13.91 12.39
N TYR A 58 -0.91 12.65 11.94
CA TYR A 58 -2.12 11.83 11.81
C TYR A 58 -2.85 11.73 13.14
N ASP A 59 -2.16 11.32 14.21
CA ASP A 59 -2.76 11.13 15.54
C ASP A 59 -3.29 12.42 16.19
N LYS A 60 -2.88 13.59 15.69
CA LYS A 60 -3.32 14.90 16.20
C LYS A 60 -4.53 15.46 15.46
N THR A 61 -4.73 15.03 14.21
CA THR A 61 -5.71 15.63 13.29
C THR A 61 -6.84 14.67 12.93
N HIS A 62 -6.53 13.38 12.83
CA HIS A 62 -7.47 12.32 12.47
C HIS A 62 -8.73 12.33 13.35
N HIS A 63 -9.90 12.26 12.71
CA HIS A 63 -11.21 12.29 13.37
C HIS A 63 -11.44 13.51 14.27
N SER A 64 -10.84 14.67 13.94
CA SER A 64 -11.03 15.92 14.66
C SER A 64 -11.46 17.04 13.73
N GLN A 65 -11.93 18.15 14.30
CA GLN A 65 -12.22 19.37 13.52
C GLN A 65 -10.96 20.05 12.97
N ALA A 66 -9.77 19.58 13.34
CA ALA A 66 -8.50 20.04 12.78
C ALA A 66 -8.11 19.29 11.50
N ASP A 67 -8.89 18.30 11.05
CA ASP A 67 -8.70 17.63 9.76
C ASP A 67 -9.20 18.53 8.62
N THR A 68 -8.37 19.50 8.27
CA THR A 68 -8.66 20.56 7.30
C THR A 68 -7.55 20.65 6.25
N LEU A 69 -7.86 21.24 5.09
CA LEU A 69 -6.95 21.27 3.93
C LEU A 69 -5.58 21.91 4.23
N ASP A 70 -5.52 22.87 5.16
CA ASP A 70 -4.27 23.51 5.60
C ASP A 70 -3.29 22.55 6.30
N ARG A 71 -3.76 21.37 6.74
CA ARG A 71 -2.90 20.32 7.30
C ARG A 71 -2.29 19.42 6.25
N VAL A 72 -2.76 19.49 5.01
CA VAL A 72 -2.23 18.68 3.91
C VAL A 72 -0.83 19.17 3.56
N ARG A 73 0.12 18.23 3.56
CA ARG A 73 1.48 18.45 3.07
C ARG A 73 1.52 18.11 1.60
N TRP A 74 1.57 19.14 0.75
CA TRP A 74 1.45 18.98 -0.70
C TRP A 74 2.55 18.11 -1.32
N ASP A 75 3.76 18.16 -0.77
CA ASP A 75 4.86 17.30 -1.22
C ASP A 75 4.56 15.83 -0.93
N ASP A 76 4.16 15.50 0.30
CA ASP A 76 3.77 14.14 0.71
C ASP A 76 2.58 13.62 -0.12
N LEU A 77 1.58 14.47 -0.37
CA LEU A 77 0.42 14.13 -1.21
C LEU A 77 0.84 13.82 -2.66
N THR A 78 1.72 14.65 -3.22
CA THR A 78 2.20 14.50 -4.59
C THR A 78 3.03 13.22 -4.73
N GLU A 79 3.94 12.97 -3.79
CA GLU A 79 4.76 11.76 -3.74
C GLU A 79 3.88 10.50 -3.62
N GLY A 80 2.94 10.48 -2.66
CA GLY A 80 2.01 9.37 -2.48
C GLY A 80 1.18 9.07 -3.73
N ALA A 81 0.71 10.12 -4.42
CA ALA A 81 0.00 9.99 -5.68
C ALA A 81 0.88 9.40 -6.79
N GLN A 82 2.15 9.81 -6.90
CA GLN A 82 3.11 9.26 -7.86
C GLN A 82 3.39 7.78 -7.59
N VAL A 83 3.63 7.41 -6.34
CA VAL A 83 3.86 6.02 -5.91
C VAL A 83 2.67 5.14 -6.28
N LEU A 84 1.45 5.57 -5.93
CA LEU A 84 0.22 4.83 -6.25
C LEU A 84 0.01 4.69 -7.75
N ALA A 85 0.23 5.76 -8.53
CA ALA A 85 0.05 5.74 -9.97
C ALA A 85 1.02 4.76 -10.66
N VAL A 86 2.30 4.83 -10.31
CA VAL A 86 3.32 3.93 -10.88
C VAL A 86 3.10 2.48 -10.43
N PHE A 87 2.77 2.26 -9.16
CA PHE A 87 2.46 0.93 -8.64
C PHE A 87 1.26 0.33 -9.37
N ALA A 88 0.14 1.06 -9.46
CA ALA A 88 -1.05 0.60 -10.15
C ALA A 88 -0.78 0.29 -11.63
N TYR A 89 -0.04 1.15 -12.31
CA TYR A 89 0.36 0.92 -13.70
C TYR A 89 1.20 -0.36 -13.84
N ASN A 90 2.26 -0.51 -13.05
CA ASN A 90 3.17 -1.65 -13.14
C ASN A 90 2.47 -2.97 -12.81
N VAL A 91 1.59 -2.99 -11.80
CA VAL A 91 0.76 -4.16 -11.46
C VAL A 91 -0.20 -4.49 -12.59
N ALA A 92 -0.82 -3.50 -13.23
CA ALA A 92 -1.70 -3.71 -14.38
C ALA A 92 -0.97 -4.23 -15.62
N GLN A 93 0.35 -4.02 -15.73
CA GLN A 93 1.17 -4.53 -16.84
C GLN A 93 1.77 -5.93 -16.59
N LEU A 94 1.46 -6.57 -15.45
CA LEU A 94 1.92 -7.93 -15.18
C LEU A 94 1.33 -8.90 -16.21
N GLN A 95 2.16 -9.83 -16.69
CA GLN A 95 1.73 -10.86 -17.64
C GLN A 95 0.78 -11.88 -17.01
N GLU A 96 0.93 -12.08 -15.70
CA GLU A 96 0.17 -13.05 -14.92
C GLU A 96 -0.52 -12.34 -13.75
N MET A 97 -1.65 -12.88 -13.32
CA MET A 97 -2.32 -12.40 -12.11
C MET A 97 -1.43 -12.61 -10.88
N LEU A 98 -1.55 -11.71 -9.90
CA LEU A 98 -0.91 -11.91 -8.60
C LEU A 98 -1.42 -13.21 -7.94
N PRO A 99 -0.52 -14.02 -7.37
CA PRO A 99 -0.89 -15.17 -6.58
C PRO A 99 -1.90 -14.79 -5.48
N ARG A 100 -2.92 -15.62 -5.30
CA ARG A 100 -3.90 -15.46 -4.22
C ARG A 100 -3.46 -16.27 -3.01
N LYS A 101 -3.71 -15.76 -1.80
CA LYS A 101 -3.61 -16.59 -0.61
C LYS A 101 -4.66 -17.69 -0.68
N THR A 102 -4.33 -18.86 -0.16
CA THR A 102 -5.37 -19.83 0.17
C THR A 102 -6.31 -19.19 1.19
N ALA A 103 -7.56 -18.95 0.81
CA ALA A 103 -8.57 -18.43 1.72
C ALA A 103 -8.63 -19.34 2.94
N LYS A 104 -8.61 -18.75 4.15
CA LYS A 104 -8.90 -19.53 5.35
C LYS A 104 -10.30 -20.10 5.17
N ARG A 105 -10.46 -21.43 5.19
CA ARG A 105 -11.80 -22.03 5.28
C ARG A 105 -12.44 -21.47 6.54
N GLY A 106 -13.64 -20.90 6.42
CA GLY A 106 -14.38 -20.41 7.58
C GLY A 106 -14.64 -21.56 8.54
N GLY A 107 -14.12 -21.46 9.76
CA GLY A 107 -14.26 -22.44 10.83
C GLY A 107 -12.93 -23.03 11.28
N ASP A 108 -12.16 -22.25 12.04
CA ASP A 108 -11.23 -22.67 13.10
C ASP A 108 -10.99 -21.46 14.03
#